data_AF-A0A098LCY1-F1
#
_entry.id   AF-A0A098LCY1-F1
#
_cell.length_a   1.000
_cell.length_b   1.000
_cell.length_c   1.000
_cell.angle_alpha   90.00
_cell.angle_beta   90.00
_cell.angle_gamma   90.00
#
_symmetry.space_group_name_H-M   'P 1'
#
loop_
_entity.id
_entity.type
_entity.pdbx_description
1 polymer ?
#
loop_
_entity_poly.entity_id
_entity_poly.type
_entity_poly.pdbx_seq_one_letter_code
_entity_poly.pdbx_strand_id
1 'polypeptide(L)' 'MFLNTSEASDFLNITKNNLYRLIKDKKVKFYKPNGKNLYFKKEDLISYIERGVYE' A
#
# COMPACT_ATOMS: atom_id res chain seq x y z
N MET A 1 2.11 8.99 9.10
CA MET A 1 1.46 7.83 9.78
C MET A 1 1.69 6.58 8.95
N PHE A 2 2.03 5.46 9.59
CA PHE A 2 2.26 4.18 8.91
C PHE A 2 1.06 3.25 9.15
N LEU A 3 0.67 2.54 8.10
CA LEU A 3 -0.44 1.59 8.07
C LEU A 3 0.12 0.20 7.85
N ASN A 4 -0.43 -0.81 8.52
CA ASN A 4 -0.06 -2.20 8.23
C ASN A 4 -0.73 -2.69 6.93
N THR A 5 -0.39 -3.89 6.46
CA THR A 5 -0.99 -4.49 5.25
C THR A 5 -2.52 -4.55 5.28
N SER A 6 -3.13 -4.80 6.45
CA SER A 6 -4.58 -4.87 6.59
C SER A 6 -5.22 -3.49 6.48
N GLU A 7 -4.66 -2.50 7.18
CA GLU A 7 -5.13 -1.11 7.11
C GLU A 7 -4.91 -0.51 5.72
N ALA A 8 -3.79 -0.80 5.06
CA ALA A 8 -3.53 -0.35 3.69
C ALA A 8 -4.48 -0.98 2.67
N SER A 9 -4.85 -2.25 2.87
CA SER A 9 -5.84 -2.95 2.04
C SER A 9 -7.23 -2.33 2.20
N ASP A 10 -7.61 -2.06 3.45
CA ASP A 10 -8.89 -1.42 3.79
C ASP A 10 -8.96 0.01 3.22
N PHE A 11 -7.88 0.78 3.37
CA PHE A 11 -7.78 2.16 2.87
C PHE A 11 -7.91 2.24 1.34
N LEU A 12 -7.30 1.30 0.61
CA LEU A 12 -7.41 1.22 -0.85
C LEU A 12 -8.67 0.49 -1.32
N ASN A 13 -9.48 -0.03 -0.40
CA ASN A 13 -10.63 -0.88 -0.68
C ASN A 13 -10.30 -2.08 -1.58
N ILE A 14 -9.14 -2.70 -1.36
CA ILE A 14 -8.67 -3.87 -2.11
C ILE A 14 -8.38 -5.04 -1.18
N THR A 15 -8.34 -6.26 -1.74
CA THR A 15 -7.91 -7.44 -0.98
C THR A 15 -6.39 -7.43 -0.75
N LYS A 16 -5.95 -8.11 0.32
CA LYS A 16 -4.52 -8.28 0.63
C LYS A 16 -3.73 -8.84 -0.56
N ASN A 17 -4.31 -9.77 -1.33
CA ASN A 17 -3.70 -10.31 -2.54
C ASN A 17 -3.44 -9.24 -3.61
N ASN A 18 -4.40 -8.34 -3.86
CA ASN A 18 -4.21 -7.23 -4.78
C ASN A 18 -3.15 -6.26 -4.24
N LEU A 19 -3.15 -5.97 -2.94
CA LEU A 19 -2.11 -5.13 -2.34
C LEU A 19 -0.71 -5.74 -2.53
N TYR A 20 -0.54 -7.05 -2.33
CA TYR A 20 0.73 -7.74 -2.63
C TYR A 20 1.13 -7.65 -4.11
N ARG A 21 0.16 -7.69 -5.03
CA ARG A 21 0.42 -7.49 -6.45
C ARG A 21 0.92 -6.08 -6.74
N LEU A 22 0.33 -5.05 -6.11
CA LEU A 22 0.77 -3.65 -6.24
C LEU A 22 2.19 -3.44 -5.70
N ILE A 23 2.54 -4.11 -4.60
CA ILE A 23 3.89 -4.10 -4.04
C ILE A 23 4.88 -4.73 -5.03
N LYS A 24 4.52 -5.89 -5.59
CA LYS A 24 5.36 -6.61 -6.55
C LYS A 24 5.57 -5.80 -7.83
N ASP A 25 4.53 -5.10 -8.27
CA ASP A 25 4.54 -4.19 -9.42
C ASP A 25 5.22 -2.85 -9.11
N LYS A 26 5.72 -2.66 -7.88
CA LYS A 26 6.36 -1.44 -7.38
C LYS A 26 5.49 -0.19 -7.51
N LYS A 27 4.16 -0.35 -7.58
CA LYS A 27 3.22 0.77 -7.61
C LYS A 27 3.07 1.46 -6.26
N VAL A 28 3.28 0.73 -5.16
CA VAL A 28 3.17 1.22 -3.79
C VAL A 28 4.46 0.91 -3.02
N LYS A 29 5.01 1.90 -2.31
CA LYS A 29 6.19 1.68 -1.44
C LYS A 29 5.79 1.01 -0.14
N PHE A 30 6.61 0.04 0.26
CA PHE A 30 6.49 -0.64 1.54
C PHE A 30 7.76 -0.49 2.37
N TYR A 31 7.58 -0.52 3.68
CA TYR A 31 8.60 -0.42 4.70
C TYR A 31 8.59 -1.70 5.54
N LYS A 32 9.78 -2.24 5.83
CA LYS A 32 9.91 -3.52 6.54
C LYS A 32 10.95 -3.41 7.66
N PRO A 33 10.67 -2.68 8.75
CA PRO A 33 11.64 -2.39 9.81
C PRO A 33 12.14 -3.64 10.54
N ASN A 34 11.27 -4.63 10.78
CA ASN A 34 11.60 -5.86 11.52
C ASN A 34 11.60 -7.14 10.66
N GLY A 35 11.58 -7.04 9.32
CA GLY A 35 11.64 -8.23 8.47
C GLY A 35 10.40 -9.15 8.51
N LYS A 36 9.39 -8.88 9.34
CA LYS A 36 8.19 -9.70 9.49
C LYS A 36 6.91 -9.02 8.98
N ASN A 37 6.72 -7.75 9.35
CA ASN A 37 5.52 -6.99 9.00
C ASN A 37 5.84 -5.91 7.95
N LEU A 38 4.92 -5.77 6.99
CA LEU A 38 4.95 -4.73 5.98
C LEU A 38 4.15 -3.51 6.47
N TYR A 39 4.75 -2.34 6.31
CA TYR A 39 4.15 -1.07 6.66
C TYR A 39 4.13 -0.16 5.44
N PHE A 40 3.09 0.66 5.33
CA PHE A 40 2.83 1.54 4.21
C PHE A 40 2.69 2.95 4.75
N LYS A 41 3.31 3.93 4.09
CA LYS A 41 3.05 5.32 4.43
C LYS A 41 1.69 5.70 3.85
N LYS A 42 0.84 6.29 4.68
CA LYS A 42 -0.47 6.79 4.24
C LYS A 42 -0.34 7.73 3.04
N GLU A 43 0.66 8.61 3.05
CA GLU A 43 0.95 9.56 1.95
C GLU A 43 1.26 8.85 0.63
N ASP A 44 1.96 7.71 0.67
CA ASP A 44 2.30 6.93 -0.52
C ASP A 44 1.06 6.23 -1.08
N LEU A 45 0.17 5.74 -0.21
CA LEU A 45 -1.14 5.19 -0.61
C LEU A 45 -2.02 6.27 -1.25
N ILE A 46 -2.06 7.48 -0.69
CA ILE A 46 -2.81 8.61 -1.25
C ILE A 46 -2.25 8.97 -2.64
N SER A 47 -0.93 9.11 -2.77
CA SER A 47 -0.29 9.41 -4.05
C SER A 47 -0.56 8.33 -5.10
N TYR A 48 -0.67 7.06 -4.68
CA TYR A 48 -1.07 5.98 -5.56
C TYR A 48 -2.53 6.12 -6.03
N ILE A 49 -3.46 6.48 -5.15
CA ILE A 49 -4.87 6.75 -5.51
C ILE A 49 -4.95 7.93 -6.46
N GLU A 50 -4.27 9.04 -6.16
CA GLU A 50 -4.26 10.24 -7.01
C GLU A 50 -3.70 9.95 -8.41
N ARG A 51 -2.69 9.08 -8.52
CA ARG A 51 -2.17 8.62 -9.81
C ARG A 51 -3.13 7.74 -10.61
N GLY A 52 -4.01 6.99 -9.94
CA GLY A 52 -4.95 6.07 -10.60
C GLY A 52 -6.30 6.71 -10.96
N VAL A 53 -6.64 7.87 -10.41
CA VAL A 53 -7.92 8.57 -10.64
C VAL A 53 -7.87 9.55 -11.83
N TYR A 54 -6.70 9.73 -12.46
CA TYR A 54 -6.48 10.69 -13.54
C TYR A 54 -6.43 10.08 -14.97
N GLU A 55 -7.10 8.93 -15.18
CA GLU A 55 -7.37 8.38 -16.53
C GLU A 55 -8.86 8.49 -16.88
#